data_AF-A0A6P1Q4A7-F1
#
_entry.id   AF-A0A6P1Q4A7-F1
#
_cell.length_a   1.000
_cell.length_b   1.000
_cell.length_c   1.000
_cell.angle_alpha   90.00
_cell.angle_beta   90.00
_cell.angle_gamma   90.00
#
_symmetry.space_group_name_H-M   'P 1'
#
loop_
_entity.id
_entity.type
_entity.pdbx_description
1 polymer ?
#
loop_
_entity_poly.entity_id
_entity_poly.type
_entity_poly.pdbx_seq_one_letter_code
_entity_poly.pdbx_strand_id
1 'polypeptide(L)'
;MITNNYIVGLGAAILLWSQTALSVVNSQVDIEISAESLPKVTIYYDGKPVDGKDIDFPLVVNGVSQKFENVSPKIYLVGNVDQADIVFTDKNFSLTHESGKQADIDLSGSFIFKGVEKNATQALRMPVIKKLTQGSTENSVKIRFVSEHLAGYYAKGKYSNAFTLMVTPIL
;
A
#
# COMPACT_ATOMS: atom_id res chain seq x y z
N MET A 1 -80.46 43.89 50.12
CA MET A 1 -79.89 44.32 48.82
C MET A 1 -78.51 43.69 48.75
N ILE A 2 -78.41 42.58 48.01
CA ILE A 2 -77.33 41.57 48.12
C ILE A 2 -76.23 41.88 47.11
N THR A 3 -74.99 41.85 47.60
CA THR A 3 -73.73 42.16 46.93
C THR A 3 -73.23 41.01 46.03
N ASN A 4 -72.57 41.41 44.95
CA ASN A 4 -71.98 40.63 43.85
C ASN A 4 -71.18 39.37 44.23
N ASN A 5 -71.36 38.29 43.46
CA ASN A 5 -70.37 37.20 43.30
C ASN A 5 -70.39 36.68 41.84
N TYR A 6 -69.78 37.44 40.92
CA TYR A 6 -69.66 37.06 39.49
C TYR A 6 -68.22 36.76 39.05
N ILE A 7 -67.26 36.62 39.97
CA ILE A 7 -65.82 36.56 39.61
C ILE A 7 -65.22 35.14 39.71
N VAL A 8 -65.90 34.16 40.29
CA VAL A 8 -65.30 32.83 40.53
C VAL A 8 -65.46 31.86 39.34
N GLY A 9 -66.32 32.17 38.36
CA GLY A 9 -66.65 31.25 37.25
C GLY A 9 -65.78 31.37 35.99
N LEU A 10 -65.15 32.51 35.72
CA LEU A 10 -64.42 32.73 34.46
C LEU A 10 -62.94 32.29 34.48
N GLY A 11 -62.32 32.18 35.66
CA GLY A 11 -60.91 31.83 35.79
C GLY A 11 -60.60 30.35 35.50
N ALA A 12 -61.56 29.45 35.72
CA ALA A 12 -61.37 28.01 35.51
C ALA A 12 -61.51 27.58 34.04
N ALA A 13 -62.20 28.36 33.20
CA ALA A 13 -62.41 28.03 31.79
C ALA A 13 -61.22 28.40 30.89
N ILE A 14 -60.42 29.42 31.27
CA ILE A 14 -59.27 29.88 30.47
C ILE A 14 -58.04 28.96 30.66
N LEU A 15 -57.97 28.20 31.76
CA LEU A 15 -56.85 27.28 32.03
C LEU A 15 -57.00 25.89 31.40
N LEU A 16 -58.14 25.56 30.81
CA LEU A 16 -58.43 24.22 30.26
C LEU A 16 -58.39 24.13 28.73
N TRP A 17 -58.06 25.22 28.02
CA TRP A 17 -58.03 25.25 26.54
C TRP A 17 -56.63 25.48 25.94
N SER A 18 -55.56 25.37 26.72
CA SER A 18 -54.18 25.48 26.21
C SER A 18 -53.43 24.15 26.09
N GLN A 19 -54.06 23.01 26.37
CA GLN A 19 -53.37 21.70 26.35
C GLN A 19 -53.37 20.97 25.00
N THR A 20 -53.27 21.70 23.90
CA THR A 20 -52.72 21.13 22.66
C THR A 20 -51.58 22.00 22.13
N ALA A 21 -50.69 22.45 23.01
CA ALA A 21 -49.29 22.50 22.61
C ALA A 21 -48.85 21.03 22.48
N LEU A 22 -49.08 20.44 21.30
CA LEU A 22 -48.35 19.25 20.89
C LEU A 22 -46.88 19.65 20.94
N SER A 23 -46.23 19.34 22.05
CA SER A 23 -44.78 19.37 22.10
C SER A 23 -44.34 18.32 21.09
N VAL A 24 -44.04 18.75 19.87
CA VAL A 24 -43.28 17.95 18.92
C VAL A 24 -41.87 17.89 19.50
N VAL A 25 -41.69 17.04 20.51
CA VAL A 25 -40.37 16.68 21.04
C VAL A 25 -39.86 15.53 20.17
N ASN A 26 -39.69 15.83 18.89
CA ASN A 26 -38.95 14.98 17.97
C ASN A 26 -38.15 15.88 17.05
N SER A 27 -37.36 16.76 17.64
CA SER A 27 -36.19 17.31 16.96
C SER A 27 -35.13 16.21 16.93
N GLN A 28 -35.30 15.23 16.04
CA GLN A 28 -34.21 14.34 15.68
C GLN A 28 -33.26 15.11 14.77
N VAL A 29 -32.00 15.23 15.20
CA VAL A 29 -30.92 15.75 14.38
C VAL A 29 -30.14 14.52 13.92
N ASP A 30 -30.37 14.12 12.67
CA ASP A 30 -29.55 13.11 12.03
C ASP A 30 -28.25 13.77 11.54
N ILE A 31 -27.15 13.44 12.20
CA ILE A 31 -25.80 13.86 11.79
C ILE A 31 -25.18 12.68 11.08
N GLU A 32 -25.11 12.75 9.75
CA GLU A 32 -24.32 11.82 8.96
C GLU A 32 -22.84 12.16 9.14
N ILE A 33 -22.09 11.26 9.79
CA ILE A 33 -20.65 11.37 9.94
C ILE A 33 -20.00 10.45 8.92
N SER A 34 -19.54 11.04 7.82
CA SER A 34 -18.79 10.33 6.80
C SER A 34 -17.29 10.37 7.13
N ALA A 35 -16.65 9.20 7.21
CA ALA A 35 -15.21 9.06 7.34
C ALA A 35 -14.67 8.29 6.13
N GLU A 36 -13.81 8.95 5.34
CA GLU A 36 -13.17 8.34 4.17
C GLU A 36 -11.73 7.93 4.51
N SER A 37 -11.37 6.69 4.17
CA SER A 37 -9.99 6.18 4.31
C SER A 37 -9.45 5.80 2.93
N LEU A 38 -8.54 6.61 2.41
CA LEU A 38 -7.88 6.34 1.12
C LEU A 38 -6.95 5.12 1.22
N PRO A 39 -6.88 4.26 0.18
CA PRO A 39 -5.93 3.15 0.11
C PRO A 39 -4.49 3.64 0.19
N LYS A 40 -3.72 3.03 1.08
CA LYS A 40 -2.31 3.34 1.30
C LYS A 40 -1.52 2.05 1.47
N VAL A 41 -0.41 1.97 0.74
CA VAL A 41 0.59 0.91 0.85
C VAL A 41 1.97 1.56 0.88
N THR A 42 2.84 1.07 1.75
CA THR A 42 4.23 1.49 1.88
C THR A 42 5.11 0.25 1.76
N ILE A 43 6.14 0.34 0.93
CA ILE A 43 7.13 -0.72 0.75
C ILE A 43 8.14 -0.62 1.89
N TYR A 44 8.47 -1.76 2.49
CA TYR A 44 9.56 -1.88 3.45
C TYR A 44 10.64 -2.78 2.87
N TYR A 45 11.87 -2.28 2.82
CA TYR A 45 13.06 -2.97 2.36
C TYR A 45 14.07 -3.03 3.51
N ASP A 46 14.55 -4.24 3.83
CA ASP A 46 15.48 -4.46 4.96
C ASP A 46 14.97 -3.86 6.29
N GLY A 47 13.66 -4.02 6.53
CA GLY A 47 13.00 -3.53 7.75
C GLY A 47 12.79 -2.01 7.83
N LYS A 48 13.19 -1.25 6.82
CA LYS A 48 13.02 0.20 6.75
C LYS A 48 11.98 0.57 5.69
N PRO A 49 11.15 1.61 5.91
CA PRO A 49 10.29 2.11 4.85
C PRO A 49 11.16 2.62 3.71
N VAL A 50 10.76 2.33 2.48
CA VAL A 50 11.38 2.92 1.29
C VAL A 50 10.82 4.35 1.18
N ASP A 51 11.64 5.30 1.61
CA ASP A 51 11.33 6.74 1.69
C ASP A 51 12.07 7.55 0.59
N GLY A 52 13.11 6.97 0.00
CA GLY A 52 13.80 7.49 -1.18
C GLY A 52 13.22 7.02 -2.51
N LYS A 53 13.77 7.54 -3.62
CA LYS A 53 13.40 7.12 -4.99
C LYS A 53 14.00 5.75 -5.36
N ASP A 54 15.16 5.42 -4.79
CA ASP A 54 15.99 4.32 -5.28
C ASP A 54 16.40 3.38 -4.14
N ILE A 55 16.47 2.09 -4.44
CA ILE A 55 17.05 1.04 -3.60
C ILE A 55 18.35 0.62 -4.27
N ASP A 56 19.48 0.70 -3.55
CA ASP A 56 20.73 0.17 -4.07
C ASP A 56 20.67 -1.36 -4.15
N PHE A 57 20.98 -1.89 -5.33
CA PHE A 57 20.87 -3.32 -5.64
C PHE A 57 22.12 -3.81 -6.38
N PRO A 58 23.27 -3.92 -5.68
CA PRO A 58 24.51 -4.33 -6.31
C PRO A 58 24.42 -5.79 -6.77
N LEU A 59 24.85 -6.06 -8.01
CA LEU A 59 25.00 -7.43 -8.52
C LEU A 59 26.46 -7.84 -8.38
N VAL A 60 26.69 -8.94 -7.67
CA VAL A 60 28.03 -9.48 -7.42
C VAL A 60 28.24 -10.77 -8.20
N VAL A 61 29.49 -11.15 -8.45
CA VAL A 61 29.79 -12.45 -9.06
C VAL A 61 29.51 -13.54 -8.02
N ASN A 62 28.52 -14.38 -8.28
CA ASN A 62 28.24 -15.54 -7.45
C ASN A 62 29.31 -16.61 -7.64
N GLY A 63 29.90 -17.12 -6.55
CA GLY A 63 31.01 -18.07 -6.62
C GLY A 63 30.68 -19.44 -7.21
N VAL A 64 29.39 -19.82 -7.24
CA VAL A 64 28.92 -21.11 -7.78
C VAL A 64 28.45 -20.96 -9.21
N SER A 65 27.52 -20.04 -9.48
CA SER A 65 26.97 -19.85 -10.83
C SER A 65 27.93 -19.10 -11.74
N GLN A 66 28.93 -18.40 -11.18
CA GLN A 66 29.84 -17.49 -11.89
C GLN A 66 29.12 -16.39 -12.70
N LYS A 67 27.86 -16.10 -12.34
CA LYS A 67 27.03 -15.05 -12.95
C LYS A 67 26.98 -13.82 -12.03
N PHE A 68 26.66 -12.66 -12.61
CA PHE A 68 26.27 -11.51 -11.81
C PHE A 68 24.89 -11.78 -11.24
N GLU A 69 24.76 -11.80 -9.92
CA GLU A 69 23.55 -12.20 -9.25
C GLU A 69 23.42 -11.50 -7.90
N ASN A 70 22.18 -11.14 -7.54
CA ASN A 70 21.84 -10.82 -6.17
C ASN A 70 20.37 -11.17 -5.88
N VAL A 71 20.09 -11.46 -4.61
CA VAL A 71 18.76 -11.68 -4.07
C VAL A 71 18.53 -10.67 -2.95
N SER A 72 17.44 -9.92 -3.04
CA SER A 72 17.10 -8.91 -2.06
C SER A 72 16.90 -9.50 -0.65
N PRO A 73 17.05 -8.66 0.39
CA PRO A 73 16.36 -8.87 1.67
C PRO A 73 14.85 -9.02 1.46
N LYS A 74 14.16 -9.43 2.53
CA LYS A 74 12.69 -9.53 2.48
C LYS A 74 12.08 -8.15 2.30
N ILE A 75 11.15 -8.07 1.36
CA ILE A 75 10.33 -6.89 1.08
C ILE A 75 8.92 -7.15 1.59
N TYR A 76 8.38 -6.17 2.31
CA TYR A 76 7.03 -6.21 2.87
C TYR A 76 6.20 -5.04 2.35
N LEU A 77 4.90 -5.28 2.19
CA LEU A 77 3.93 -4.23 1.91
C LEU A 77 3.13 -3.95 3.18
N VAL A 78 3.20 -2.72 3.69
CA VAL A 78 2.50 -2.32 4.92
C VAL A 78 1.46 -1.25 4.59
N GLY A 79 0.22 -1.44 5.01
CA GLY A 79 -0.87 -0.55 4.57
C GLY A 79 -2.22 -0.81 5.21
N ASN A 80 -3.23 -0.10 4.72
CA ASN A 80 -4.63 -0.23 5.20
C ASN A 80 -5.51 -1.11 4.28
N VAL A 81 -5.04 -1.51 3.10
CA VAL A 81 -5.67 -2.55 2.26
C VAL A 81 -5.25 -3.96 2.67
N ASP A 82 -5.88 -4.98 2.11
CA ASP A 82 -5.56 -6.38 2.43
C ASP A 82 -4.60 -7.00 1.41
N GLN A 83 -4.63 -6.53 0.17
CA GLN A 83 -3.78 -7.01 -0.91
C GLN A 83 -3.31 -5.87 -1.82
N ALA A 84 -2.18 -6.10 -2.47
CA ALA A 84 -1.63 -5.24 -3.51
C ALA A 84 -0.96 -6.10 -4.59
N ASP A 85 -1.00 -5.65 -5.83
CA ASP A 85 -0.22 -6.24 -6.91
C ASP A 85 1.12 -5.51 -7.01
N ILE A 86 2.20 -6.26 -7.19
CA ILE A 86 3.52 -5.70 -7.50
C ILE A 86 3.97 -6.16 -8.88
N VAL A 87 4.60 -5.27 -9.64
CA VAL A 87 5.11 -5.58 -10.98
C VAL A 87 6.21 -4.61 -11.35
N PHE A 88 7.25 -5.07 -12.06
CA PHE A 88 8.16 -4.14 -12.71
C PHE A 88 7.53 -3.57 -13.98
N THR A 89 7.61 -2.26 -14.17
CA THR A 89 7.10 -1.63 -15.39
C THR A 89 8.02 -1.85 -16.59
N ASP A 90 9.29 -2.16 -16.32
CA ASP A 90 10.29 -2.51 -17.31
C ASP A 90 9.99 -3.87 -17.94
N LYS A 91 10.02 -3.93 -19.28
CA LYS A 91 9.78 -5.19 -20.02
C LYS A 91 11.02 -6.06 -20.12
N ASN A 92 12.19 -5.43 -20.14
CA ASN A 92 13.49 -6.06 -20.22
C ASN A 92 14.39 -5.45 -19.15
N PHE A 93 15.21 -6.28 -18.52
CA PHE A 93 16.18 -5.83 -17.53
C PHE A 93 17.55 -5.90 -18.16
N SER A 94 18.21 -4.77 -18.32
CA SER A 94 19.56 -4.71 -18.89
C SER A 94 20.37 -3.65 -18.17
N LEU A 95 21.64 -3.92 -17.93
CA LEU A 95 22.57 -2.94 -17.37
C LEU A 95 23.41 -2.35 -18.49
N THR A 96 23.42 -1.02 -18.58
CA THR A 96 24.20 -0.33 -19.60
C THR A 96 25.62 -0.07 -19.11
N HIS A 97 26.60 -0.32 -19.97
CA HIS A 97 28.00 0.01 -19.68
C HIS A 97 28.18 1.54 -19.63
N GLU A 98 28.92 2.04 -18.64
CA GLU A 98 29.10 3.49 -18.43
C GLU A 98 29.72 4.21 -19.64
N SER A 99 30.54 3.52 -20.45
CA SER A 99 31.10 4.09 -21.68
C SER A 99 30.18 4.07 -22.90
N GLY A 100 29.08 3.30 -22.85
CA GLY A 100 28.15 3.09 -23.98
C GLY A 100 28.72 2.38 -25.21
N LYS A 101 29.97 1.93 -25.16
CA LYS A 101 30.65 1.27 -26.31
C LYS A 101 30.71 -0.25 -26.21
N GLN A 102 30.33 -0.80 -25.06
CA GLN A 102 30.36 -2.24 -24.79
C GLN A 102 28.94 -2.77 -24.83
N ALA A 103 28.82 -4.09 -25.04
CA ALA A 103 27.53 -4.77 -24.92
C ALA A 103 26.99 -4.64 -23.49
N ASP A 104 25.68 -4.48 -23.40
CA ASP A 104 24.94 -4.42 -22.14
C ASP A 104 24.87 -5.81 -21.48
N ILE A 105 24.52 -5.82 -20.18
CA ILE A 105 24.31 -7.05 -19.43
C ILE A 105 22.81 -7.28 -19.31
N ASP A 106 22.29 -8.19 -20.12
CA ASP A 106 20.90 -8.63 -19.99
C ASP A 106 20.72 -9.50 -18.75
N LEU A 107 19.60 -9.24 -18.06
CA LEU A 107 19.25 -9.84 -16.79
C LEU A 107 17.90 -10.55 -16.86
N SER A 108 17.83 -11.70 -16.19
CA SER A 108 16.56 -12.30 -15.80
C SER A 108 16.16 -11.80 -14.41
N GLY A 109 14.96 -11.24 -14.30
CA GLY A 109 14.36 -10.79 -13.04
C GLY A 109 13.27 -11.74 -12.55
N SER A 110 13.30 -12.11 -11.26
CA SER A 110 12.25 -12.91 -10.63
C SER A 110 11.83 -12.39 -9.25
N PHE A 111 10.55 -12.58 -8.93
CA PHE A 111 10.02 -12.49 -7.58
C PHE A 111 10.09 -13.87 -6.93
N ILE A 112 10.70 -13.96 -5.76
CA ILE A 112 10.66 -15.15 -4.90
C ILE A 112 9.60 -14.91 -3.83
N PHE A 113 8.43 -15.52 -4.00
CA PHE A 113 7.30 -15.39 -3.08
C PHE A 113 6.92 -16.77 -2.54
N LYS A 114 6.89 -16.92 -1.20
CA LYS A 114 6.65 -18.21 -0.53
C LYS A 114 7.58 -19.34 -1.02
N GLY A 115 8.83 -18.98 -1.35
CA GLY A 115 9.83 -19.91 -1.88
C GLY A 115 9.67 -20.29 -3.35
N VAL A 116 8.68 -19.72 -4.06
CA VAL A 116 8.45 -19.98 -5.49
C VAL A 116 8.92 -18.78 -6.31
N GLU A 117 9.73 -19.05 -7.34
CA GLU A 117 10.12 -18.05 -8.32
C GLU A 117 9.00 -17.78 -9.33
N LYS A 118 8.74 -16.49 -9.56
CA LYS A 118 7.78 -15.97 -10.53
C LYS A 118 8.44 -14.88 -11.35
N ASN A 119 8.06 -14.74 -12.61
CA ASN A 119 8.65 -13.73 -13.49
C ASN A 119 8.35 -12.31 -12.97
N ALA A 120 9.37 -11.45 -12.90
CA ALA A 120 9.25 -10.09 -12.37
C ALA A 120 8.46 -9.12 -13.27
N THR A 121 8.29 -9.47 -14.56
CA THR A 121 7.46 -8.72 -15.52
C THR A 121 5.97 -9.04 -15.43
N GLN A 122 5.60 -10.04 -14.62
CA GLN A 122 4.22 -10.42 -14.37
C GLN A 122 3.77 -9.89 -13.01
N ALA A 123 2.53 -9.40 -12.95
CA ALA A 123 1.96 -8.93 -11.69
C ALA A 123 1.88 -10.05 -10.66
N LEU A 124 2.43 -9.79 -9.48
CA LEU A 124 2.38 -10.67 -8.33
C LEU A 124 1.45 -10.08 -7.27
N ARG A 125 0.36 -10.79 -7.00
CA ARG A 125 -0.53 -10.52 -5.88
C ARG A 125 0.16 -10.84 -4.55
N MET A 126 0.20 -9.87 -3.66
CA MET A 126 0.78 -9.99 -2.32
C MET A 126 -0.20 -9.55 -1.23
N PRO A 127 -0.15 -10.20 -0.05
CA PRO A 127 -0.82 -9.69 1.13
C PRO A 127 -0.16 -8.40 1.63
N VAL A 128 -0.97 -7.47 2.11
CA VAL A 128 -0.52 -6.23 2.76
C VAL A 128 -0.73 -6.39 4.27
N ILE A 129 0.34 -6.28 5.04
CA ILE A 129 0.28 -6.39 6.50
C ILE A 129 -0.04 -5.02 7.12
N LYS A 130 -0.70 -5.01 8.28
CA LYS A 130 -1.06 -3.74 8.95
C LYS A 130 0.13 -3.16 9.72
N LYS A 131 1.06 -4.01 10.17
CA LYS A 131 2.28 -3.61 10.91
C LYS A 131 3.46 -4.48 10.50
N LEU A 132 4.66 -3.88 10.43
CA LEU A 132 5.89 -4.60 10.07
C LEU A 132 6.20 -5.78 11.00
N THR A 133 5.80 -5.71 12.27
CA THR A 133 5.97 -6.79 13.25
C THR A 133 5.18 -8.06 12.91
N GLN A 134 4.24 -8.00 11.96
CA GLN A 134 3.51 -9.15 11.43
C GLN A 134 4.23 -9.81 10.25
N GLY A 135 5.42 -9.32 9.89
CA GLY A 135 6.23 -9.83 8.79
C GLY A 135 6.65 -11.28 9.00
N SER A 136 6.47 -12.09 7.97
CA SER A 136 6.82 -13.51 7.90
C SER A 136 7.28 -13.86 6.48
N THR A 137 7.67 -15.11 6.23
CA THR A 137 7.98 -15.56 4.86
C THR A 137 6.72 -15.60 3.98
N GLU A 138 5.53 -15.79 4.57
CA GLU A 138 4.26 -15.93 3.86
C GLU A 138 3.71 -14.62 3.28
N ASN A 139 4.20 -13.48 3.81
CA ASN A 139 3.78 -12.15 3.41
C ASN A 139 4.97 -11.27 2.96
N SER A 140 6.11 -11.91 2.69
CA SER A 140 7.30 -11.26 2.12
C SER A 140 7.56 -11.73 0.71
N VAL A 141 8.14 -10.87 -0.10
CA VAL A 141 8.76 -11.22 -1.38
C VAL A 141 10.24 -10.90 -1.34
N LYS A 142 11.03 -11.61 -2.15
CA LYS A 142 12.38 -11.16 -2.51
C LYS A 142 12.46 -10.94 -4.01
N ILE A 143 13.32 -10.04 -4.44
CA ILE A 143 13.62 -9.80 -5.85
C ILE A 143 14.98 -10.42 -6.14
N ARG A 144 15.08 -11.14 -7.24
CA ARG A 144 16.33 -11.72 -7.72
C ARG A 144 16.59 -11.21 -9.12
N PHE A 145 17.82 -10.77 -9.36
CA PHE A 145 18.33 -10.50 -10.70
C PHE A 145 19.55 -11.37 -10.94
N VAL A 146 19.64 -11.92 -12.15
CA VAL A 146 20.77 -12.76 -12.57
C VAL A 146 21.12 -12.48 -14.03
N SER A 147 22.42 -12.42 -14.35
CA SER A 147 22.87 -12.26 -15.73
C SER A 147 22.59 -13.48 -16.60
N GLU A 148 22.30 -13.24 -17.87
CA GLU A 148 22.07 -14.32 -18.84
C GLU A 148 23.33 -15.16 -19.07
N HIS A 149 24.49 -14.52 -19.17
CA HIS A 149 25.80 -15.17 -19.35
C HIS A 149 26.66 -15.11 -18.09
N LEU A 150 27.75 -15.88 -18.11
CA LEU A 150 28.78 -15.87 -17.07
C LEU A 150 29.46 -14.49 -16.98
N ALA A 151 29.91 -14.10 -15.80
CA ALA A 151 30.55 -12.80 -15.57
C ALA A 151 31.77 -12.57 -16.49
N GLY A 152 32.53 -13.62 -16.81
CA GLY A 152 33.68 -13.54 -17.71
C GLY A 152 33.36 -13.30 -19.19
N TYR A 153 32.09 -13.38 -19.59
CA TYR A 153 31.64 -13.05 -20.95
C TYR A 153 31.62 -11.54 -21.19
N TYR A 154 31.30 -10.76 -20.16
CA TYR A 154 31.10 -9.32 -20.28
C TYR A 154 32.44 -8.56 -20.17
N ALA A 155 32.52 -7.42 -20.84
CA ALA A 155 33.67 -6.55 -20.74
C ALA A 155 33.84 -6.04 -19.30
N LYS A 156 35.09 -5.79 -18.89
CA LYS A 156 35.35 -5.18 -17.58
C LYS A 156 34.92 -3.71 -17.60
N GLY A 157 34.20 -3.30 -16.57
CA GLY A 157 33.83 -1.91 -16.36
C GLY A 157 32.64 -1.77 -15.43
N LYS A 158 32.10 -0.55 -15.37
CA LYS A 158 30.93 -0.23 -14.56
C LYS A 158 29.68 -0.32 -15.42
N TYR A 159 28.68 -1.00 -14.87
CA TYR A 159 27.37 -1.17 -15.46
C TYR A 159 26.31 -0.69 -14.49
N SER A 160 25.27 -0.03 -14.98
CA SER A 160 24.18 0.46 -14.14
C SER A 160 22.89 0.66 -14.93
N ASN A 161 21.77 0.45 -14.26
CA ASN A 161 20.45 0.88 -14.71
C ASN A 161 19.52 1.02 -13.49
N ALA A 162 18.36 1.62 -13.67
CA ALA A 162 17.30 1.69 -12.67
C ALA A 162 16.05 0.99 -13.23
N PHE A 163 15.42 0.18 -12.39
CA PHE A 163 14.18 -0.54 -12.73
C PHE A 163 13.07 -0.10 -11.78
N THR A 164 11.88 0.12 -12.32
CA THR A 164 10.76 0.69 -11.57
C THR A 164 9.81 -0.42 -11.12
N LEU A 165 9.72 -0.63 -9.81
CA LEU A 165 8.72 -1.50 -9.20
C LEU A 165 7.45 -0.71 -8.90
N MET A 166 6.35 -1.06 -9.58
CA MET A 166 5.03 -0.50 -9.32
C MET A 166 4.29 -1.35 -8.29
N VAL A 167 3.58 -0.67 -7.39
CA VAL A 167 2.70 -1.29 -6.40
C VAL A 167 1.31 -0.70 -6.54
N THR A 168 0.31 -1.57 -6.74
CA THR A 168 -1.07 -1.17 -6.96
C THR A 168 -1.95 -1.77 -5.85
N PRO A 169 -2.51 -0.95 -4.94
CA PRO A 169 -3.48 -1.41 -3.96
C PRO A 169 -4.72 -2.01 -4.63
N ILE A 170 -5.37 -2.95 -3.95
CA ILE A 170 -6.53 -3.65 -4.49
C ILE A 170 -7.70 -3.38 -3.57
N LEU A 171 -8.77 -2.89 -4.19
CA LEU A 171 -10.00 -2.43 -3.57
C LEU A 171 -11.05 -3.53 -3.58
#